data_AF-A0A4Q4D461-F1
#
_entry.id   AF-A0A4Q4D461-F1
#
_cell.length_a   1.000
_cell.length_b   1.000
_cell.length_c   1.000
_cell.angle_alpha   90.00
_cell.angle_beta   90.00
_cell.angle_gamma   90.00
#
_symmetry.space_group_name_H-M   'P 1'
#
loop_
_entity.id
_entity.type
_entity.pdbx_description
1 polymer ?
#
loop_
_entity_poly.entity_id
_entity_poly.type
_entity_poly.pdbx_seq_one_letter_code
_entity_poly.pdbx_strand_id
1 'polypeptide(L)'
;MGRVSEHDDDHDVELRAPAIVFPGQAAAPEAAYRTAYDLLSRRAPAEALDVIEPALADEPDNTGLRTLRAWAFLMRAQLQRAEAELEWLVGQNPSDDWAQHALGRCLARQNRYELALTA
;
A
#
# COMPACT_ATOMS: atom_id res chain seq x y z
N MET A 1 -65.11 -6.79 9.39
CA MET A 1 -64.41 -8.08 9.63
C MET A 1 -63.53 -8.32 8.41
N GLY A 2 -62.20 -8.26 8.43
CA GLY A 2 -61.22 -8.00 9.46
C GLY A 2 -59.83 -8.18 8.82
N ARG A 3 -58.85 -7.49 9.40
CA ARG A 3 -57.39 -7.66 9.27
C ARG A 3 -56.71 -7.14 7.99
N VAL A 4 -56.11 -5.96 8.17
CA VAL A 4 -54.68 -5.67 7.90
C VAL A 4 -53.80 -6.91 7.72
N SER A 5 -52.87 -6.83 6.76
CA SER A 5 -51.43 -6.91 7.06
C SER A 5 -50.60 -6.65 5.79
N GLU A 6 -49.59 -5.80 5.99
CA GLU A 6 -48.21 -5.85 5.46
C GLU A 6 -48.02 -6.27 3.98
N HIS A 7 -47.57 -5.42 3.06
CA HIS A 7 -46.23 -4.79 2.99
C HIS A 7 -45.10 -5.78 3.27
N ASP A 8 -44.50 -6.33 2.22
CA ASP A 8 -43.10 -6.72 2.25
C ASP A 8 -42.55 -6.67 0.82
N ASP A 9 -42.01 -5.48 0.50
CA ASP A 9 -40.95 -5.28 -0.48
C ASP A 9 -39.77 -6.15 -0.03
N ASP A 10 -39.60 -7.34 -0.62
CA ASP A 10 -38.38 -8.14 -0.46
C ASP A 10 -37.26 -7.52 -1.32
N HIS A 11 -36.81 -6.34 -0.88
CA HIS A 11 -35.48 -5.88 -1.15
C HIS A 11 -34.60 -6.48 -0.05
N ASP A 12 -34.01 -7.65 -0.33
CA ASP A 12 -32.88 -8.19 0.41
C ASP A 12 -31.69 -7.23 0.23
N VAL A 13 -31.74 -6.12 0.95
CA VAL A 13 -30.57 -5.31 1.27
C VAL A 13 -29.88 -6.11 2.35
N GLU A 14 -28.96 -6.99 1.93
CA GLU A 14 -27.98 -7.56 2.83
C GLU A 14 -27.30 -6.39 3.55
N LEU A 15 -27.75 -6.12 4.78
CA LEU A 15 -27.21 -5.13 5.67
C LEU A 15 -25.81 -5.60 6.04
N ARG A 16 -24.87 -5.33 5.14
CA ARG A 16 -23.45 -5.52 5.39
C ARG A 16 -23.12 -4.55 6.52
N ALA A 17 -23.00 -5.09 7.72
CA ALA A 17 -22.63 -4.32 8.90
C ALA A 17 -21.45 -3.41 8.52
N PRO A 18 -21.49 -2.11 8.84
CA PRO A 18 -20.30 -1.29 8.67
C PRO A 18 -19.21 -2.00 9.46
N ALA A 19 -18.12 -2.38 8.78
CA ALA A 19 -16.95 -2.87 9.47
C ALA A 19 -16.57 -1.74 10.44
N ILE A 20 -16.86 -1.95 11.72
CA ILE A 20 -16.38 -1.09 12.79
C ILE A 20 -14.87 -1.31 12.78
N VAL A 21 -14.16 -0.50 11.99
CA VAL A 21 -12.71 -0.42 12.05
C VAL A 21 -12.42 0.28 13.37
N PHE A 22 -12.15 -0.51 14.40
CA PHE A 22 -11.64 0.01 15.65
C PHE A 22 -10.28 0.68 15.37
N PRO A 23 -10.06 1.95 15.78
CA PRO A 23 -8.77 2.63 15.64
C PRO A 23 -7.75 2.01 16.61
N GLY A 24 -7.24 0.84 16.23
CA GLY A 24 -6.41 -0.05 17.04
C GLY A 24 -6.34 -1.49 16.50
N GLN A 25 -7.17 -1.83 15.50
CA GLN A 25 -7.01 -3.02 14.66
C GLN A 25 -6.54 -2.66 13.24
N ALA A 26 -5.72 -1.62 13.08
CA ALA A 26 -4.77 -1.66 11.97
C ALA A 26 -4.07 -3.00 12.10
N ALA A 27 -4.15 -3.85 11.07
CA ALA A 27 -3.58 -5.18 11.12
C ALA A 27 -2.16 -5.03 11.68
N ALA A 28 -1.85 -5.71 12.80
CA ALA A 28 -0.55 -5.61 13.45
C ALA A 28 0.52 -5.55 12.35
N PRO A 29 1.53 -4.69 12.44
CA PRO A 29 2.45 -4.38 11.33
C PRO A 29 2.98 -5.62 10.61
N GLU A 30 3.17 -6.72 11.34
CA GLU A 30 3.53 -8.02 10.78
C GLU A 30 2.45 -8.67 9.89
N ALA A 31 1.17 -8.61 10.28
CA ALA A 31 0.05 -9.02 9.44
C ALA A 31 -0.10 -8.12 8.20
N ALA A 32 0.08 -6.80 8.36
CA ALA A 32 0.07 -5.86 7.23
C ALA A 32 1.21 -6.17 6.24
N TYR A 33 2.42 -6.45 6.73
CA TYR A 33 3.56 -6.83 5.91
C TYR A 33 3.27 -8.08 5.08
N ARG A 34 2.78 -9.15 5.72
CA ARG A 34 2.49 -10.42 5.04
C ARG A 34 1.44 -10.25 3.95
N THR A 35 0.34 -9.57 4.25
CA THR A 35 -0.73 -9.28 3.29
C THR A 35 -0.22 -8.43 2.13
N ALA A 36 0.49 -7.33 2.41
CA ALA A 36 1.04 -6.47 1.37
C ALA A 36 2.06 -7.20 0.48
N TYR A 37 2.89 -8.08 1.05
CA TYR A 37 3.83 -8.88 0.28
C TYR A 37 3.13 -9.85 -0.69
N ASP A 38 2.06 -10.53 -0.25
CA ASP A 38 1.26 -11.41 -1.12
C ASP A 38 0.59 -10.60 -2.25
N LEU A 39 0.01 -9.45 -1.93
CA LEU A 39 -0.58 -8.55 -2.93
C LEU A 39 0.45 -8.10 -3.97
N LEU A 40 1.65 -7.68 -3.56
CA LEU A 40 2.71 -7.28 -4.49
C LEU A 40 3.21 -8.46 -5.34
N SER A 41 3.30 -9.65 -4.75
CA SER A 41 3.64 -10.89 -5.46
C SER A 41 2.62 -11.21 -6.56
N ARG A 42 1.34 -10.88 -6.34
CA ARG A 42 0.23 -11.00 -7.31
C ARG A 42 0.09 -9.80 -8.23
N ARG A 43 1.00 -8.83 -8.15
CA ARG A 43 0.99 -7.57 -8.93
C ARG A 43 -0.23 -6.69 -8.67
N ALA A 44 -0.67 -6.64 -7.41
CA ALA A 44 -1.70 -5.74 -6.90
C ALA A 44 -1.09 -4.60 -6.05
N PRO A 45 -0.33 -3.66 -6.63
CA PRO A 45 0.38 -2.63 -5.86
C PRO A 45 -0.53 -1.54 -5.31
N ALA A 46 -1.73 -1.35 -5.85
CA ALA A 46 -2.69 -0.38 -5.28
C ALA A 46 -3.25 -0.90 -3.96
N GLU A 47 -3.78 -2.13 -3.96
CA GLU A 47 -4.29 -2.78 -2.75
C GLU A 47 -3.19 -2.95 -1.69
N ALA A 48 -1.95 -3.22 -2.10
CA ALA A 48 -0.83 -3.29 -1.16
C ALA A 48 -0.60 -1.95 -0.44
N LEU A 49 -0.70 -0.82 -1.15
CA LEU A 49 -0.56 0.51 -0.54
C LEU A 49 -1.69 0.79 0.44
N ASP A 50 -2.92 0.40 0.13
CA ASP A 50 -4.07 0.56 1.03
C ASP A 50 -3.88 -0.18 2.37
N VAL A 51 -3.16 -1.30 2.36
CA VAL A 51 -2.79 -2.06 3.57
C VAL A 51 -1.59 -1.44 4.29
N ILE A 52 -0.59 -0.96 3.55
CA ILE A 52 0.67 -0.45 4.11
C ILE A 52 0.48 0.93 4.76
N GLU A 53 -0.30 1.82 4.15
CA GLU A 53 -0.48 3.20 4.62
C GLU A 53 -0.95 3.31 6.08
N PRO A 54 -2.03 2.63 6.53
CA PRO A 54 -2.44 2.70 7.92
C PRO A 54 -1.40 2.08 8.86
N ALA A 55 -0.76 0.98 8.47
CA ALA A 55 0.26 0.32 9.30
C ALA A 55 1.51 1.20 9.50
N LEU A 56 1.89 2.00 8.50
CA LEU A 56 2.96 3.01 8.63
C LEU A 56 2.51 4.27 9.37
N ALA A 57 1.21 4.55 9.46
CA ALA A 57 0.74 5.63 10.34
C ALA A 57 0.97 5.28 11.81
N ASP A 58 0.84 4.01 12.16
CA ASP A 58 1.09 3.50 13.51
C ASP A 58 2.58 3.29 13.80
N GLU A 59 3.33 2.75 12.83
CA GLU A 59 4.77 2.52 12.93
C GLU A 59 5.54 3.16 11.76
N PRO A 60 5.78 4.48 11.81
CA PRO A 60 6.35 5.22 10.67
C PRO A 60 7.78 4.80 10.35
N ASP A 61 8.52 4.20 11.26
CA ASP A 61 9.91 3.79 11.05
C ASP A 61 10.07 2.29 10.74
N ASN A 62 8.96 1.59 10.47
CA ASN A 62 9.00 0.18 10.12
C ASN A 62 9.65 -0.02 8.73
N THR A 63 10.91 -0.47 8.74
CA THR A 63 11.73 -0.66 7.53
C THR A 63 11.11 -1.65 6.56
N GLY A 64 10.52 -2.74 7.04
CA GLY A 64 9.86 -3.75 6.20
C GLY A 64 8.67 -3.18 5.43
N LEU A 65 7.79 -2.43 6.11
CA LEU A 65 6.64 -1.80 5.47
C LEU A 65 7.04 -0.71 4.47
N ARG A 66 8.07 0.08 4.79
CA ARG A 66 8.64 1.07 3.84
C ARG A 66 9.27 0.42 2.61
N THR A 67 9.96 -0.71 2.78
CA THR A 67 10.48 -1.52 1.66
C THR A 67 9.35 -1.97 0.73
N LEU A 68 8.24 -2.47 1.27
CA LEU A 68 7.08 -2.86 0.45
C LEU A 68 6.41 -1.63 -0.22
N ARG A 69 6.35 -0.49 0.47
CA ARG A 69 5.82 0.76 -0.11
C ARG A 69 6.67 1.25 -1.29
N ALA A 70 8.00 1.23 -1.13
CA ALA A 70 8.94 1.54 -2.20
C ALA A 70 8.74 0.61 -3.41
N TRP A 71 8.61 -0.69 -3.16
CA TRP A 71 8.35 -1.68 -4.21
C TRP A 71 7.04 -1.40 -4.95
N ALA A 72 5.95 -1.12 -4.22
CA ALA A 72 4.66 -0.75 -4.80
C ALA A 72 4.76 0.49 -5.70
N PHE A 73 5.46 1.54 -5.25
CA PHE A 73 5.68 2.75 -6.04
C PHE A 73 6.49 2.48 -7.31
N LEU A 74 7.52 1.64 -7.25
CA LEU A 74 8.30 1.24 -8.43
C LEU A 74 7.45 0.50 -9.47
N MET A 75 6.54 -0.39 -9.03
CA MET A 75 5.61 -1.11 -9.90
C MET A 75 4.61 -0.18 -10.59
N ARG A 76 4.19 0.88 -9.89
CA ARG A 76 3.28 1.91 -10.43
C ARG A 76 3.97 3.04 -11.19
N ALA A 77 5.30 2.95 -11.38
CA ALA A 77 6.13 3.99 -11.98
C ALA A 77 6.03 5.36 -11.28
N GLN A 78 5.71 5.39 -9.98
CA GLN A 78 5.70 6.60 -9.15
C GLN A 78 7.10 6.86 -8.61
N LEU A 79 8.02 7.25 -9.49
CA LEU A 79 9.45 7.20 -9.23
C LEU A 79 9.91 8.14 -8.11
N GLN A 80 9.36 9.36 -8.04
CA GLN A 80 9.70 10.34 -6.99
C GLN A 80 9.30 9.83 -5.60
N ARG A 81 8.15 9.16 -5.50
CA ARG A 81 7.70 8.56 -4.23
C ARG A 81 8.55 7.34 -3.86
N ALA A 82 8.92 6.53 -4.85
CA ALA A 82 9.81 5.40 -4.62
C ALA A 82 11.20 5.85 -4.15
N GLU A 83 11.75 6.90 -4.77
CA GLU A 83 13.04 7.50 -4.39
C GLU A 83 13.05 7.93 -2.93
N ALA A 84 12.05 8.70 -2.48
CA ALA A 84 11.99 9.16 -1.10
C ALA A 84 12.02 8.02 -0.06
N GLU A 85 11.31 6.90 -0.32
CA GLU A 85 11.39 5.73 0.55
C GLU A 85 12.76 5.06 0.51
N LEU A 86 13.35 4.94 -0.67
CA LEU A 86 14.63 4.27 -0.88
C LEU A 86 15.80 5.05 -0.29
N GLU A 87 15.79 6.39 -0.40
CA GLU A 87 16.76 7.26 0.26
C GLU A 87 16.70 7.10 1.77
N TRP A 88 15.49 7.08 2.35
CA TRP A 88 15.33 6.84 3.78
C TRP A 88 15.86 5.45 4.17
N LEU A 89 15.51 4.39 3.44
CA LEU A 89 15.95 3.01 3.71
C LEU A 89 17.48 2.87 3.65
N VAL A 90 18.11 3.45 2.63
CA VAL A 90 19.59 3.48 2.51
C VAL A 90 20.21 4.29 3.65
N GLY A 91 19.59 5.39 4.06
CA GLY A 91 20.01 6.16 5.23
C GLY A 91 19.98 5.35 6.52
N GLN A 92 18.95 4.51 6.70
CA GLN A 92 18.81 3.65 7.88
C GLN A 92 19.76 2.45 7.84
N ASN A 93 19.94 1.82 6.68
CA ASN A 93 20.89 0.73 6.50
C ASN A 93 21.64 0.87 5.17
N PRO A 94 22.83 1.50 5.19
CA PRO A 94 23.66 1.64 4.00
C PRO A 94 24.18 0.32 3.43
N SER A 95 24.07 -0.80 4.16
CA SER A 95 24.48 -2.13 3.69
C SER A 95 23.36 -2.96 3.06
N ASP A 96 22.15 -2.40 2.96
CA ASP A 96 21.04 -3.06 2.28
C ASP A 96 21.22 -3.00 0.76
N ASP A 97 21.77 -4.08 0.19
CA ASP A 97 22.01 -4.24 -1.24
C ASP A 97 20.73 -4.04 -2.07
N TRP A 98 19.58 -4.47 -1.57
CA TRP A 98 18.31 -4.32 -2.28
C TRP A 98 17.92 -2.84 -2.37
N ALA A 99 18.00 -2.12 -1.25
CA ALA A 99 17.64 -0.70 -1.19
C ALA A 99 18.57 0.14 -2.07
N GLN A 100 19.88 -0.09 -2.00
CA GLN A 100 20.86 0.59 -2.85
C GLN A 100 20.63 0.32 -4.34
N HIS A 101 20.45 -0.94 -4.70
CA HIS A 101 20.22 -1.32 -6.10
C HIS A 101 18.90 -0.75 -6.63
N ALA A 102 17.84 -0.80 -5.83
CA ALA A 102 16.54 -0.23 -6.17
C ALA A 102 16.61 1.29 -6.35
N LEU A 103 17.33 2.01 -5.49
CA LEU A 103 17.55 3.46 -5.60
C LEU A 103 18.27 3.82 -6.90
N GLY A 104 19.39 3.15 -7.19
CA GLY A 104 20.14 3.37 -8.43
C GLY A 104 19.29 3.14 -9.68
N ARG A 105 18.45 2.09 -9.69
CA ARG A 105 17.51 1.84 -10.79
C ARG A 105 16.38 2.86 -10.87
N CYS A 106 15.92 3.38 -9.73
CA CYS A 106 14.91 4.43 -9.69
C CYS A 106 15.44 5.71 -10.37
N LEU A 107 16.61 6.18 -9.94
CA LEU A 107 17.28 7.37 -10.47
C LEU A 107 17.58 7.24 -11.96
N ALA A 108 18.11 6.09 -12.40
CA ALA A 108 18.39 5.84 -13.81
C ALA A 108 17.12 5.88 -14.68
N ARG A 109 15.96 5.43 -14.15
CA ARG A 109 14.68 5.54 -14.86
C ARG A 109 14.22 6.99 -14.95
N GLN A 110 14.33 7.76 -13.86
CA GLN A 110 13.92 9.18 -13.85
C GLN A 110 14.67 9.99 -14.90
N ASN A 111 16.00 9.88 -14.94
CA ASN A 111 16.81 10.59 -15.93
C ASN A 111 16.40 10.28 -17.39
N ARG A 112 16.02 9.03 -17.68
CA ARG A 112 15.51 8.65 -19.01
C ARG A 112 14.17 9.32 -19.35
N TYR A 113 13.30 9.51 -18.36
CA TYR A 113 12.03 10.22 -18.57
C TYR A 113 12.25 11.72 -18.72
N GLU A 114 13.16 12.32 -17.95
CA GLU A 114 13.53 13.73 -18.09
C GLU A 114 14.09 14.02 -19.48
N LEU A 115 15.05 13.22 -19.95
CA LEU A 115 15.59 13.34 -21.30
C LEU A 115 14.50 13.21 -22.38
N ALA A 116 13.55 12.29 -22.20
CA ALA A 116 12.45 12.09 -23.14
C ALA A 116 11.43 13.24 -23.16
N LEU A 117 11.30 14.00 -22.08
CA LEU A 117 10.43 15.19 -22.03
C LEU A 117 11.09 16.43 -22.65
N THR A 118 12.41 16.44 -22.79
CA THR A 118 13.18 17.58 -23.33
C THR A 118 13.58 17.44 -24.80
N ALA A 119 13.48 16.24 -25.38
CA ALA A 119 13.85 15.93 -26.77
C ALA A 119 12.68 16.14 -27.75
#